data_AF-A0A2E7S3K5-F1
#
_entry.id   AF-A0A2E7S3K5-F1
#
_cell.length_a   1.000
_cell.length_b   1.000
_cell.length_c   1.000
_cell.angle_alpha   90.00
_cell.angle_beta   90.00
_cell.angle_gamma   90.00
#
_symmetry.space_group_name_H-M   'P 1'
#
loop_
_entity.id
_entity.type
_entity.pdbx_description
1 polymer ?
#
loop_
_entity_poly.entity_id
_entity_poly.type
_entity_poly.pdbx_seq_one_letter_code
_entity_poly.pdbx_strand_id
1 'polypeptide(L)'
;MSVSWCDYNGDGRPDLYVGNMFSSAGERIAYQRRFQPEADPAVRRQFQRHARGNTLFENVGDGTFRDVSVDRDVTMGRWAWGAPFADINNDGRPDLLVANGYITGEDTNDL
;
A
#
# COMPACT_ATOMS: atom_id res chain seq x y z
N MET A 1 10.60 4.70 -4.18
CA MET A 1 9.75 4.95 -3.01
C MET A 1 9.37 6.41 -3.00
N SER A 2 8.10 6.71 -2.74
CA SER A 2 7.56 8.06 -2.78
C SER A 2 6.56 8.26 -1.65
N VAL A 3 6.25 9.52 -1.36
CA VAL A 3 5.21 9.91 -0.41
C VAL A 3 4.32 10.94 -1.08
N SER A 4 3.01 10.87 -0.86
CA SER A 4 2.05 11.81 -1.42
C SER A 4 0.93 12.07 -0.44
N TRP A 5 0.49 13.33 -0.38
CA TRP A 5 -0.56 13.79 0.52
C TRP A 5 -1.78 14.18 -0.29
N CYS A 6 -2.97 13.78 0.15
CA CYS A 6 -4.23 14.11 -0.49
C CYS A 6 -5.40 13.88 0.47
N ASP A 7 -6.48 14.65 0.36
CA ASP A 7 -7.75 14.35 1.02
C ASP A 7 -8.54 13.39 0.11
N TYR A 8 -8.33 12.08 0.25
CA TYR A 8 -8.88 11.10 -0.69
C TYR A 8 -10.36 10.78 -0.43
N ASN A 9 -10.84 11.06 0.78
CA ASN A 9 -12.19 10.75 1.23
C ASN A 9 -13.09 12.00 1.31
N GLY A 10 -12.54 13.21 1.13
CA GLY A 10 -13.27 14.47 1.12
C GLY A 10 -13.63 14.98 2.53
N ASP A 11 -12.92 14.55 3.56
CA ASP A 11 -13.22 14.90 4.95
C ASP A 11 -12.51 16.19 5.43
N GLY A 12 -11.76 16.84 4.55
CA GLY A 12 -11.01 18.06 4.79
C GLY A 12 -9.68 17.86 5.50
N ARG A 13 -9.27 16.62 5.79
CA ARG A 13 -7.96 16.30 6.38
C ARG A 13 -7.06 15.68 5.33
N PRO A 14 -5.77 16.05 5.30
CA PRO A 14 -4.83 15.41 4.39
C PRO A 14 -4.48 14.00 4.89
N ASP A 15 -4.68 13.03 4.02
CA ASP A 15 -4.26 11.64 4.17
C ASP A 15 -2.91 11.39 3.51
N LEU A 16 -2.29 10.26 3.83
CA LEU A 16 -0.92 9.96 3.45
C LEU A 16 -0.83 8.64 2.69
N TYR A 17 -0.37 8.70 1.44
CA TYR A 17 0.01 7.52 0.68
C TYR A 17 1.53 7.35 0.66
N VAL A 18 1.99 6.13 0.93
CA VAL A 18 3.41 5.76 0.92
C VAL A 18 3.62 4.68 -0.14
N GLY A 19 4.37 5.04 -1.19
CA GLY A 19 4.81 4.13 -2.24
C GLY A 19 6.00 3.30 -1.79
N ASN A 20 5.79 1.99 -1.63
CA ASN A 20 6.72 0.98 -1.16
C ASN A 20 7.11 0.00 -2.29
N MET A 21 7.77 -1.09 -1.90
CA MET A 21 8.10 -2.21 -2.78
C MET A 21 7.27 -3.43 -2.37
N PHE A 22 6.43 -3.92 -3.29
CA PHE A 22 5.80 -5.23 -3.16
C PHE A 22 6.85 -6.36 -3.25
N SER A 23 6.65 -7.43 -2.48
CA SER A 23 7.48 -8.63 -2.55
C SER A 23 6.61 -9.89 -2.61
N SER A 24 6.54 -10.53 -3.79
CA SER A 24 5.84 -11.82 -3.94
C SER A 24 6.44 -12.92 -3.05
N ALA A 25 7.77 -12.97 -2.96
CA ALA A 25 8.46 -13.87 -2.04
C ALA A 25 8.13 -13.55 -0.57
N GLY A 26 8.10 -12.26 -0.21
CA GLY A 26 7.74 -11.80 1.12
C GLY A 26 6.31 -12.19 1.50
N GLU A 27 5.35 -11.94 0.61
CA GLU A 27 3.94 -12.35 0.76
C GLU A 27 3.84 -13.88 0.91
N ARG A 28 4.52 -14.65 0.07
CA ARG A 28 4.50 -16.11 0.17
C ARG A 28 5.15 -16.64 1.44
N ILE A 29 6.20 -16.00 1.95
CA ILE A 29 6.98 -16.49 3.11
C ILE A 29 6.38 -16.02 4.44
N ALA A 30 6.05 -14.73 4.56
CA ALA A 30 5.64 -14.10 5.83
C ALA A 30 4.31 -14.63 6.38
N TYR A 31 3.48 -15.24 5.53
CA TYR A 31 2.20 -15.84 5.90
C TYR A 31 2.31 -17.34 6.22
N GLN A 32 3.46 -17.98 6.00
CA GLN A 32 3.64 -19.39 6.36
C GLN A 32 3.72 -19.54 7.88
N ARG A 33 3.04 -20.55 8.44
CA ARG A 33 3.06 -20.82 9.88
C ARG A 33 4.47 -20.92 10.47
N ARG A 34 5.41 -21.52 9.71
CA ARG A 34 6.82 -21.71 10.07
C ARG A 34 7.70 -20.45 9.99
N PHE A 35 7.21 -19.36 9.41
CA PHE A 35 7.99 -18.11 9.38
C PHE A 35 7.95 -17.46 10.76
N GLN A 36 9.14 -17.26 11.35
CA GLN A 36 9.30 -16.63 12.68
C GLN A 36 8.38 -17.27 13.74
N PRO A 37 8.50 -18.59 14.01
CA PRO A 37 7.52 -19.33 14.80
C PRO A 37 7.48 -18.89 16.27
N GLU A 38 8.62 -18.47 16.81
CA GLU A 38 8.77 -18.01 18.20
C GLU A 38 8.58 -16.49 18.38
N ALA A 39 8.38 -15.75 17.28
CA ALA A 39 8.22 -14.31 17.34
C ALA A 39 6.81 -13.91 17.79
N ASP A 40 6.72 -12.75 18.45
CA ASP A 40 5.43 -12.12 18.74
C ASP A 40 4.60 -11.98 17.44
N PRO A 41 3.31 -12.33 17.44
CA PRO A 41 2.44 -12.15 16.29
C PRO A 41 2.49 -10.74 15.67
N ALA A 42 2.74 -9.69 16.47
CA ALA A 42 2.90 -8.32 15.99
C ALA A 42 4.12 -8.15 15.06
N VAL A 43 5.23 -8.84 15.34
CA VAL A 43 6.42 -8.84 14.49
C VAL A 43 6.10 -9.48 13.15
N ARG A 44 5.39 -10.61 13.16
CA ARG A 44 4.96 -11.28 11.91
C ARG A 44 4.03 -10.39 11.09
N ARG A 45 3.07 -9.71 11.73
CA ARG A 45 2.19 -8.73 11.07
C ARG A 45 2.96 -7.57 10.46
N GLN A 46 4.05 -7.11 11.09
CA GLN A 46 4.90 -6.09 10.47
C GLN A 46 5.56 -6.62 9.20
N PHE A 47 6.12 -7.83 9.18
CA PHE A 47 6.68 -8.40 7.94
C PHE A 47 5.62 -8.52 6.83
N GLN A 48 4.43 -9.02 7.17
CA GLN A 48 3.30 -9.11 6.24
C GLN A 48 2.92 -7.73 5.68
N ARG A 49 2.81 -6.73 6.55
CA ARG A 49 2.54 -5.34 6.17
C ARG A 49 3.59 -4.77 5.21
N HIS A 50 4.87 -5.05 5.41
CA HIS A 50 5.92 -4.53 4.53
C HIS A 50 5.99 -5.30 3.21
N ALA A 51 5.67 -6.60 3.22
CA ALA A 51 5.70 -7.44 2.02
C ALA A 51 4.56 -7.13 1.04
N ARG A 52 3.36 -6.77 1.54
CA ARG A 52 2.17 -6.50 0.72
C ARG A 52 2.30 -5.28 -0.19
N GLY A 53 3.29 -4.42 0.03
CA GLY A 53 3.57 -3.26 -0.80
C GLY A 53 3.07 -1.93 -0.21
N ASN A 54 2.32 -1.18 -1.01
CA ASN A 54 2.01 0.22 -0.73
C ASN A 54 1.06 0.40 0.45
N THR A 55 1.02 1.60 1.01
CA THR A 55 0.18 1.89 2.18
C THR A 55 -0.55 3.22 2.04
N LEU A 56 -1.84 3.22 2.35
CA LEU A 56 -2.65 4.43 2.55
C LEU A 56 -2.99 4.57 4.04
N PHE A 57 -2.70 5.74 4.57
CA PHE A 57 -2.94 6.14 5.94
C PHE A 57 -3.98 7.25 5.97
N GLU A 58 -5.15 6.94 6.52
CA GLU A 58 -6.24 7.89 6.72
C GLU A 58 -5.99 8.70 8.01
N ASN A 59 -6.09 10.02 7.92
CA ASN A 59 -5.93 10.93 9.04
C ASN A 59 -7.23 10.97 9.87
N VAL A 60 -7.14 10.55 11.14
CA VAL A 60 -8.32 10.45 12.00
C VAL A 60 -8.58 11.69 12.86
N GLY A 61 -7.80 12.77 12.66
CA GLY A 61 -8.07 14.09 13.22
C GLY A 61 -7.50 14.36 14.62
N ASP A 62 -6.85 13.39 15.26
CA ASP A 62 -6.25 13.51 16.59
C ASP A 62 -4.70 13.50 16.56
N GLY A 63 -4.12 13.72 15.38
CA GLY A 63 -2.68 13.61 15.14
C GLY A 63 -2.20 12.18 14.87
N THR A 64 -3.12 11.20 14.82
CA THR A 64 -2.81 9.82 14.45
C THR A 64 -3.36 9.45 13.07
N PHE A 65 -2.92 8.30 12.57
CA PHE A 65 -3.31 7.76 11.27
C PHE A 65 -3.75 6.31 11.38
N ARG A 66 -4.73 5.93 10.57
CA ARG A 66 -5.22 4.56 10.42
C ARG A 66 -4.77 3.99 9.09
N ASP A 67 -4.20 2.80 9.10
CA ASP A 67 -3.87 2.06 7.86
C ASP A 67 -5.16 1.49 7.25
N VAL A 68 -5.55 2.00 6.08
CA VAL A 68 -6.77 1.62 5.34
C VAL A 68 -6.45 0.93 4.02
N SER A 69 -5.19 0.49 3.85
CA SER A 69 -4.65 0.08 2.55
C SER A 69 -5.38 -1.11 1.92
N VAL A 70 -5.75 -2.09 2.76
CA VAL A 70 -6.46 -3.30 2.31
C VAL A 70 -7.91 -2.96 2.00
N ASP A 71 -8.57 -2.19 2.87
CA ASP A 71 -9.98 -1.81 2.70
C ASP A 71 -10.22 -0.93 1.46
N ARG A 72 -9.21 -0.15 1.06
CA ARG A 72 -9.26 0.71 -0.14
C ARG A 72 -8.58 0.09 -1.37
N ASP A 73 -8.13 -1.15 -1.26
CA ASP A 73 -7.49 -1.92 -2.35
C ASP A 73 -6.31 -1.21 -3.04
N VAL A 74 -5.46 -0.56 -2.25
CA VAL A 74 -4.29 0.19 -2.76
C VAL A 74 -2.96 -0.48 -2.47
N THR A 75 -2.97 -1.65 -1.82
CA THR A 75 -1.73 -2.40 -1.52
C THR A 75 -1.02 -2.85 -2.80
N MET A 76 -1.78 -3.19 -3.84
CA MET A 76 -1.28 -3.78 -5.09
C MET A 76 -0.82 -2.74 -6.14
N GLY A 77 -0.21 -1.63 -5.71
CA GLY A 77 0.51 -0.73 -6.64
C GLY A 77 1.95 -1.21 -6.96
N ARG A 78 2.26 -2.49 -6.66
CA ARG A 78 3.52 -3.19 -6.91
C ARG A 78 4.76 -2.44 -6.42
N TRP A 79 5.82 -2.39 -7.23
CA TRP A 79 7.03 -1.68 -6.91
C TRP A 79 6.90 -0.22 -7.35
N ALA A 80 6.45 0.64 -6.43
CA ALA A 80 6.13 2.03 -6.73
C ALA A 80 7.39 2.93 -6.82
N TRP A 81 7.50 3.65 -7.93
CA TRP A 81 8.51 4.67 -8.18
C TRP A 81 7.99 6.09 -7.91
N GLY A 82 6.70 6.32 -8.12
CA GLY A 82 6.01 7.59 -7.83
C GLY A 82 4.49 7.38 -7.77
N ALA A 83 3.80 8.18 -6.97
CA ALA A 83 2.37 8.00 -6.74
C ALA A 83 1.56 9.30 -6.61
N PRO A 84 1.41 10.10 -7.68
CA PRO A 84 0.65 11.35 -7.60
C PRO A 84 -0.85 11.12 -7.49
N PHE A 85 -1.52 12.05 -6.82
CA PHE A 85 -2.97 12.18 -6.87
C PHE A 85 -3.37 13.22 -7.91
N ALA A 86 -4.41 12.93 -8.69
CA ALA A 86 -5.00 13.85 -9.67
C ALA A 86 -6.46 13.45 -9.91
N ASP A 87 -7.33 14.40 -10.22
CA ASP A 87 -8.68 14.09 -10.71
C ASP A 87 -8.59 13.86 -12.24
N ILE A 88 -8.44 12.60 -12.65
CA ILE A 88 -8.21 12.23 -14.06
C ILE A 88 -9.55 12.13 -14.79
N ASN A 89 -10.57 11.63 -14.11
CA ASN A 89 -11.88 11.39 -14.69
C ASN A 89 -12.83 12.61 -14.59
N ASN A 90 -12.38 13.67 -13.91
CA ASN A 90 -13.09 14.92 -13.68
C ASN A 90 -14.40 14.72 -12.89
N ASP A 91 -14.39 13.83 -11.90
CA ASP A 91 -15.52 13.58 -10.99
C ASP A 91 -15.46 14.40 -9.69
N GLY A 92 -14.42 15.23 -9.54
CA GLY A 92 -14.19 16.06 -8.37
C GLY A 92 -13.56 15.31 -7.19
N ARG A 93 -13.20 14.03 -7.36
CA ARG A 93 -12.47 13.23 -6.38
C ARG A 93 -11.06 12.93 -6.91
N PRO A 94 -10.07 12.84 -6.01
CA PRO A 94 -8.72 12.52 -6.42
C PRO A 94 -8.58 11.03 -6.76
N ASP A 95 -8.06 10.75 -7.96
CA ASP A 95 -7.58 9.43 -8.35
C ASP A 95 -6.11 9.25 -7.91
N LEU A 96 -5.74 8.02 -7.60
CA LEU A 96 -4.37 7.63 -7.27
C LEU A 96 -3.70 6.98 -8.49
N LEU A 97 -2.70 7.65 -9.06
CA LEU A 97 -1.85 7.03 -10.09
C LEU A 97 -0.61 6.45 -9.42
N VAL A 98 -0.23 5.22 -9.74
CA VAL A 98 0.99 4.59 -9.22
C VAL A 98 1.88 4.19 -10.38
N ALA A 99 2.94 4.97 -10.63
CA ALA A 99 4.00 4.58 -11.54
C ALA A 99 4.80 3.45 -10.88
N ASN A 100 4.71 2.24 -11.43
CA ASN A 100 5.38 1.08 -10.88
C ASN A 100 6.26 0.36 -11.91
N GLY A 101 7.30 -0.30 -11.39
CA GLY A 101 8.23 -1.09 -12.19
C GLY A 101 7.95 -2.56 -11.93
N TYR A 102 7.14 -3.18 -12.77
CA TYR A 102 6.95 -4.61 -12.81
C TYR A 102 6.79 -5.01 -14.26
N ILE A 103 7.68 -5.86 -14.78
CA ILE A 103 7.45 -6.47 -16.10
C ILE A 103 6.40 -7.55 -15.85
N THR A 104 5.14 -7.28 -16.21
CA THR A 104 4.14 -8.34 -16.34
C THR A 104 4.51 -9.15 -17.58
N GLY A 105 5.12 -10.31 -17.38
CA GLY A 105 5.13 -11.34 -18.40
C GLY A 105 3.71 -11.83 -18.70
N GLU A 106 3.52 -12.58 -19.77
CA GLU A 106 2.20 -13.15 -20.10
C GLU A 106 1.76 -14.20 -19.06
N ASP A 107 2.70 -14.79 -18.33
CA ASP A 107 2.42 -15.75 -17.26
C ASP A 107 2.16 -15.00 -15.93
N THR A 108 0.92 -15.06 -15.45
CA THR A 108 0.51 -14.47 -14.17
C THR A 108 0.72 -15.41 -12.98
N ASN A 109 1.25 -16.63 -13.17
CA ASN A 109 1.48 -17.59 -12.08
C ASN A 109 2.78 -17.34 -11.32
N ASP A 110 3.61 -16.38 -11.75
CA ASP A 110 4.77 -15.91 -10.99
C ASP A 110 4.44 -14.85 -9.92
N LEU A 111 3.14 -14.47 -9.85
CA LEU A 111 2.57 -13.51 -8.91
C LEU A 111 2.40 -14.12 -7.51
#